data_AF-G4XTJ3-F1
#
_entry.id   AF-G4XTJ3-F1
#
_cell.length_a   1.000
_cell.length_b   1.000
_cell.length_c   1.000
_cell.angle_alpha   90.00
_cell.angle_beta   90.00
_cell.angle_gamma   90.00
#
_symmetry.space_group_name_H-M   'P 1'
#
loop_
_entity.id
_entity.type
_entity.pdbx_description
1 polymer ?
#
loop_
_entity_poly.entity_id
_entity_poly.type
_entity_poly.pdbx_seq_one_letter_code
_entity_poly.pdbx_strand_id
1 'polypeptide(L)'
;INQNPNIEFIRTTIDNILKQNEWYRELGITVDDKKSTIRFHYIYMNNLYNFLKGICETINKCKDPSKTSECMESAKNCSVLYRACIMQFPWREICNPYCSVLTNLKNDYDEIRKKYNDMHLPELNLPPGLSNCNEECSKKASARPNGLPASPLIPTNINNGNKLPYIAVPL
;
A
#
# COMPACT_ATOMS: atom_id res chain seq x y z
N ILE A 1 0.53 -28.18 -5.00
CA ILE A 1 -0.14 -26.90 -5.33
C ILE A 1 0.53 -26.37 -6.60
N ASN A 2 -0.13 -26.47 -7.75
CA ASN A 2 0.41 -25.95 -9.00
C ASN A 2 0.34 -24.41 -8.96
N GLN A 3 1.49 -23.75 -9.01
CA GLN A 3 1.56 -22.29 -9.03
C GLN A 3 1.05 -21.79 -10.38
N ASN A 4 0.20 -20.76 -10.36
CA ASN A 4 -0.29 -20.12 -11.57
C ASN A 4 0.91 -19.54 -12.35
N PRO A 5 1.13 -19.91 -13.62
CA PRO A 5 2.29 -19.48 -14.41
C PRO A 5 2.40 -17.95 -14.57
N ASN A 6 1.27 -17.22 -14.52
CA ASN A 6 1.30 -15.76 -14.54
C ASN A 6 1.96 -15.16 -13.28
N ILE A 7 1.79 -15.82 -12.13
CA ILE A 7 2.41 -15.39 -10.87
C ILE A 7 3.93 -15.63 -10.92
N GLU A 8 4.37 -16.73 -11.53
CA GLU A 8 5.78 -17.04 -11.71
C GLU A 8 6.48 -16.08 -12.69
N PHE A 9 5.81 -15.68 -13.77
CA PHE A 9 6.30 -14.69 -14.72
C PHE A 9 6.49 -13.31 -14.07
N ILE A 10 5.48 -12.83 -13.34
CA ILE A 10 5.55 -11.54 -12.63
C ILE A 10 6.67 -11.57 -11.59
N ARG A 11 6.82 -12.68 -10.85
CA ARG A 11 7.86 -12.86 -9.83
C ARG A 11 9.27 -12.75 -10.42
N THR A 12 9.50 -13.44 -11.53
CA THR A 12 10.82 -13.46 -12.19
C THR A 12 11.13 -12.08 -12.77
N THR A 13 10.13 -11.38 -13.29
CA THR A 13 10.28 -10.03 -13.85
C THR A 13 10.68 -9.00 -12.78
N ILE A 14 9.98 -8.97 -11.64
CA ILE A 14 10.28 -8.01 -10.57
C ILE A 14 11.66 -8.28 -9.94
N ASP A 15 11.99 -9.54 -9.68
CA ASP A 15 13.32 -9.92 -9.15
C ASP A 15 14.44 -9.50 -10.12
N ASN A 16 14.25 -9.71 -11.43
CA ASN A 16 15.22 -9.29 -12.44
C ASN A 16 15.38 -7.77 -12.50
N ILE A 17 14.29 -7.00 -12.38
CA ILE A 17 14.35 -5.53 -12.35
C ILE A 17 15.10 -5.05 -11.09
N LEU A 18 14.82 -5.65 -9.92
CA LEU A 18 15.47 -5.26 -8.68
C LEU A 18 16.96 -5.63 -8.67
N LYS A 19 17.35 -6.76 -9.27
CA LYS A 19 18.75 -7.16 -9.49
C LYS A 19 19.58 -6.15 -10.29
N GLN A 20 18.94 -5.31 -11.11
CA GLN A 20 19.63 -4.23 -11.82
C GLN A 20 20.06 -3.07 -10.91
N ASN A 21 19.58 -3.03 -9.67
CA ASN A 21 19.90 -1.98 -8.70
C ASN A 21 21.00 -2.44 -7.73
N GLU A 22 22.00 -1.59 -7.49
CA GLU A 22 23.14 -1.91 -6.61
C GLU A 22 22.70 -2.20 -5.17
N TRP A 23 21.79 -1.39 -4.62
CA TRP A 23 21.27 -1.56 -3.26
C TRP A 23 20.64 -2.94 -3.02
N TYR A 24 20.02 -3.55 -4.05
CA TYR A 24 19.42 -4.88 -3.94
C TYR A 24 20.47 -5.99 -3.88
N ARG A 25 21.64 -5.79 -4.50
CA ARG A 25 22.78 -6.72 -4.39
C ARG A 25 23.42 -6.64 -3.00
N GLU A 26 23.42 -5.46 -2.39
CA GLU A 26 24.03 -5.15 -1.09
C GLU A 26 23.25 -5.62 0.14
N LEU A 27 21.98 -6.03 0.00
CA LEU A 27 21.11 -6.42 1.12
C LEU A 27 21.64 -7.59 2.01
N GLY A 28 22.75 -8.25 1.66
CA GLY A 28 23.40 -9.28 2.49
C GLY A 28 22.58 -10.55 2.76
N ILE A 29 21.36 -10.65 2.25
CA ILE A 29 20.42 -11.77 2.42
C ILE A 29 20.46 -12.75 1.25
N THR A 30 20.03 -14.00 1.48
CA THR A 30 20.08 -15.06 0.48
C THR A 30 19.12 -14.79 -0.69
N VAL A 31 19.32 -15.43 -1.84
CA VAL A 31 18.44 -15.25 -3.02
C VAL A 31 16.99 -15.64 -2.69
N ASP A 32 16.79 -16.69 -1.89
CA ASP A 32 15.46 -17.13 -1.47
C ASP A 32 14.81 -16.14 -0.52
N ASP A 33 15.58 -15.58 0.42
CA ASP A 33 15.11 -14.51 1.31
C ASP A 33 14.74 -13.26 0.51
N LYS A 34 15.58 -12.83 -0.45
CA LYS A 34 15.27 -11.69 -1.33
C LYS A 34 13.97 -11.90 -2.10
N LYS A 35 13.77 -13.09 -2.65
CA LYS A 35 12.55 -13.48 -3.37
C LYS A 35 11.32 -13.45 -2.46
N SER A 36 11.46 -13.87 -1.21
CA SER A 36 10.42 -13.76 -0.18
C SER A 36 10.10 -12.31 0.17
N THR A 37 11.12 -11.49 0.43
CA THR A 37 11.01 -10.05 0.72
C THR A 37 10.38 -9.27 -0.43
N ILE A 38 10.73 -9.56 -1.69
CA ILE A 38 10.07 -8.97 -2.87
C ILE A 38 8.59 -9.31 -2.90
N ARG A 39 8.26 -10.59 -2.74
CA ARG A 39 6.87 -11.06 -2.75
C ARG A 39 6.07 -10.37 -1.66
N PHE A 40 6.68 -10.23 -0.48
CA PHE A 40 6.13 -9.54 0.66
C PHE A 40 5.82 -8.08 0.30
N HIS A 41 6.82 -7.29 -0.12
CA HIS A 41 6.60 -5.90 -0.51
C HIS A 41 5.61 -5.72 -1.67
N TYR A 42 5.63 -6.62 -2.65
CA TYR A 42 4.70 -6.60 -3.79
C TYR A 42 3.24 -6.68 -3.35
N ILE A 43 2.90 -7.54 -2.37
CA ILE A 43 1.53 -7.68 -1.87
C ILE A 43 1.03 -6.34 -1.29
N TYR A 44 1.85 -5.62 -0.53
CA TYR A 44 1.45 -4.35 0.09
C TYR A 44 1.34 -3.23 -0.92
N MET A 45 2.27 -3.17 -1.88
CA MET A 45 2.19 -2.21 -2.98
C MET A 45 0.96 -2.46 -3.85
N ASN A 46 0.61 -3.73 -4.10
CA ASN A 46 -0.60 -4.10 -4.82
C ASN A 46 -1.87 -3.67 -4.07
N ASN A 47 -1.90 -3.79 -2.75
CA ASN A 47 -3.02 -3.32 -1.93
C ASN A 47 -3.17 -1.78 -2.00
N LEU A 48 -2.07 -1.03 -1.89
CA LEU A 48 -2.09 0.44 -2.05
C LEU A 48 -2.55 0.83 -3.46
N TYR A 49 -2.04 0.15 -4.49
CA TYR A 49 -2.44 0.40 -5.87
C TYR A 49 -3.93 0.13 -6.10
N ASN A 50 -4.45 -0.98 -5.59
CA ASN A 50 -5.87 -1.29 -5.71
C ASN A 50 -6.74 -0.26 -4.98
N PHE A 51 -6.30 0.22 -3.81
CA PHE A 51 -7.01 1.28 -3.09
C PHE A 51 -6.99 2.60 -3.87
N LEU A 52 -5.84 3.04 -4.38
CA LEU A 52 -5.73 4.19 -5.27
C LEU A 52 -6.64 4.05 -6.50
N LYS A 53 -6.65 2.88 -7.14
CA LYS A 53 -7.50 2.59 -8.28
C LYS A 53 -8.99 2.72 -7.91
N GLY A 54 -9.41 2.17 -6.77
CA GLY A 54 -10.78 2.30 -6.27
C GLY A 54 -11.17 3.75 -6.01
N ILE A 55 -10.26 4.57 -5.47
CA ILE A 55 -10.46 6.02 -5.30
C ILE A 55 -10.70 6.67 -6.67
N CYS A 56 -9.85 6.39 -7.67
CA CYS A 56 -10.02 6.92 -9.03
C CYS A 56 -11.35 6.49 -9.69
N GLU A 57 -11.75 5.23 -9.53
CA GLU A 57 -13.04 4.73 -10.02
C GLU A 57 -14.21 5.46 -9.36
N THR A 58 -14.11 5.72 -8.05
CA THR A 58 -15.11 6.47 -7.30
C THR A 58 -15.21 7.90 -7.81
N ILE A 59 -14.07 8.59 -8.00
CA ILE A 59 -14.04 9.93 -8.61
C ILE A 59 -14.75 9.93 -9.96
N ASN A 60 -14.45 8.95 -10.82
CA ASN A 60 -15.00 8.89 -12.16
C ASN A 60 -16.51 8.66 -12.17
N LYS A 61 -17.01 7.79 -11.29
CA LYS A 61 -18.45 7.50 -11.17
C LYS A 61 -19.23 8.64 -10.50
N CYS A 62 -18.67 9.28 -9.48
CA CYS A 62 -19.35 10.36 -8.75
C CYS A 62 -19.37 11.70 -9.50
N LYS A 63 -18.53 11.88 -10.53
CA LYS A 63 -18.57 13.06 -11.40
C LYS A 63 -19.87 13.16 -12.22
N ASP A 64 -20.56 12.05 -12.44
CA ASP A 64 -21.81 12.00 -13.19
C ASP A 64 -23.00 11.92 -12.22
N PRO A 65 -23.85 12.96 -12.14
CA PRO A 65 -25.01 12.98 -11.24
C PRO A 65 -26.01 11.84 -11.51
N SER A 66 -26.04 11.29 -12.72
CA SER A 66 -26.93 10.17 -13.07
C SER A 66 -26.46 8.82 -12.54
N LYS A 67 -25.21 8.73 -12.05
CA LYS A 67 -24.55 7.49 -11.62
C LYS A 67 -24.43 7.34 -10.10
N THR A 68 -25.37 7.92 -9.34
CA THR A 68 -25.35 7.90 -7.87
C THR A 68 -25.19 6.48 -7.30
N SER A 69 -25.89 5.49 -7.85
CA SER A 69 -25.79 4.09 -7.39
C SER A 69 -24.38 3.51 -7.61
N GLU A 70 -23.81 3.72 -8.80
CA GLU A 70 -22.46 3.24 -9.12
C GLU A 70 -21.39 3.95 -8.28
N CYS A 71 -21.54 5.26 -8.07
CA CYS A 71 -20.71 6.06 -7.19
C CYS A 71 -20.72 5.48 -5.76
N MET A 72 -21.91 5.19 -5.22
CA MET A 72 -22.08 4.61 -3.89
C MET A 72 -21.47 3.21 -3.76
N GLU A 73 -21.66 2.35 -4.76
CA GLU A 73 -21.04 1.03 -4.81
C GLU A 73 -19.51 1.11 -4.84
N SER A 74 -18.97 2.00 -5.68
CA SER A 74 -17.54 2.25 -5.76
C SER A 74 -16.95 2.74 -4.44
N ALA A 75 -17.65 3.66 -3.75
CA ALA A 75 -17.23 4.17 -2.46
C ALA A 75 -17.27 3.08 -1.36
N LYS A 76 -18.26 2.18 -1.38
CA LYS A 76 -18.29 1.00 -0.49
C LYS A 76 -17.09 0.08 -0.75
N ASN A 77 -16.72 -0.13 -2.01
CA ASN A 77 -15.54 -0.92 -2.36
C ASN A 77 -14.23 -0.28 -1.87
N CYS A 78 -14.11 1.06 -1.87
CA CYS A 78 -12.98 1.74 -1.24
C CYS A 78 -12.82 1.38 0.24
N SER A 79 -13.92 1.26 0.99
CA SER A 79 -13.88 0.83 2.40
C SER A 79 -13.29 -0.57 2.57
N VAL A 80 -13.63 -1.50 1.67
CA VAL A 80 -13.07 -2.87 1.65
C VAL A 80 -11.57 -2.84 1.34
N LEU A 81 -11.17 -2.09 0.31
CA LEU A 81 -9.77 -1.96 -0.12
C LEU A 81 -8.89 -1.32 0.95
N TYR A 82 -9.41 -0.28 1.63
CA TYR A 82 -8.72 0.37 2.75
C TYR A 82 -8.48 -0.59 3.91
N ARG A 83 -9.50 -1.38 4.30
CA ARG A 83 -9.36 -2.39 5.36
C ARG A 83 -8.33 -3.44 4.98
N ALA A 84 -8.30 -3.89 3.73
CA ALA A 84 -7.32 -4.86 3.24
C ALA A 84 -5.88 -4.34 3.37
N CYS A 85 -5.65 -3.05 3.14
CA CYS A 85 -4.34 -2.42 3.32
C CYS A 85 -3.82 -2.52 4.76
N ILE A 86 -4.70 -2.59 5.76
CA ILE A 86 -4.30 -2.65 7.18
C ILE A 86 -4.27 -4.10 7.68
N MET A 87 -5.33 -4.88 7.41
CA MET A 87 -5.46 -6.25 7.91
C MET A 87 -4.40 -7.20 7.34
N GLN A 88 -4.01 -7.01 6.09
CA GLN A 88 -3.04 -7.87 5.42
C GLN A 88 -1.61 -7.35 5.58
N PHE A 89 -1.42 -6.22 6.25
CA PHE A 89 -0.10 -5.64 6.44
C PHE A 89 0.66 -6.35 7.58
N PRO A 90 1.87 -6.86 7.31
CA PRO A 90 2.73 -7.48 8.30
C PRO A 90 3.55 -6.40 9.00
N TRP A 91 3.18 -6.15 10.24
CA TRP A 91 3.71 -5.08 11.07
C TRP A 91 5.17 -5.22 11.53
N ARG A 92 6.02 -5.98 10.82
CA ARG A 92 7.39 -6.33 11.26
C ARG A 92 8.53 -5.65 10.51
N GLU A 93 8.32 -5.09 9.31
CA GLU A 93 9.47 -4.68 8.47
C GLU A 93 9.39 -3.28 7.81
N ILE A 94 8.24 -2.73 7.41
CA ILE A 94 8.18 -1.40 6.74
C ILE A 94 6.91 -0.61 7.08
N CYS A 95 6.80 -0.05 8.30
CA CYS A 95 5.61 0.72 8.63
C CYS A 95 5.58 2.15 8.06
N ASN A 96 6.65 2.93 8.27
CA ASN A 96 6.58 4.39 8.14
C ASN A 96 6.25 4.87 6.72
N PRO A 97 6.93 4.41 5.64
CA PRO A 97 6.59 4.88 4.30
C PRO A 97 5.25 4.31 3.83
N TYR A 98 4.90 3.08 4.23
CA TYR A 98 3.61 2.47 3.89
C TYR A 98 2.43 3.23 4.49
N CYS A 99 2.46 3.47 5.80
CA CYS A 99 1.39 4.18 6.50
C CYS A 99 1.28 5.64 6.08
N SER A 100 2.39 6.29 5.71
CA SER A 100 2.38 7.64 5.14
C SER A 100 1.57 7.67 3.84
N VAL A 101 1.88 6.77 2.89
CA VAL A 101 1.13 6.67 1.62
C VAL A 101 -0.35 6.33 1.87
N LEU A 102 -0.63 5.34 2.73
CA LEU A 102 -2.00 4.95 3.04
C LEU A 102 -2.80 6.08 3.70
N THR A 103 -2.18 6.87 4.58
CA THR A 103 -2.82 8.03 5.23
C THR A 103 -3.15 9.11 4.20
N ASN A 104 -2.24 9.39 3.26
CA ASN A 104 -2.50 10.35 2.20
C ASN A 104 -3.67 9.90 1.30
N LEU A 105 -3.70 8.63 0.88
CA LEU A 105 -4.81 8.08 0.11
C LEU A 105 -6.14 8.14 0.87
N LYS A 106 -6.12 7.89 2.19
CA LYS A 106 -7.30 8.03 3.05
C LYS A 106 -7.79 9.48 3.07
N ASN A 107 -6.88 10.45 3.21
CA ASN A 107 -7.20 11.87 3.20
C ASN A 107 -7.78 12.29 1.84
N ASP A 108 -7.22 11.82 0.73
CA ASP A 108 -7.76 12.06 -0.61
C ASP A 108 -9.20 11.55 -0.74
N TYR A 109 -9.49 10.37 -0.17
CA TYR A 109 -10.86 9.87 -0.11
C TYR A 109 -11.78 10.74 0.75
N ASP A 110 -11.32 11.23 1.90
CA ASP A 110 -12.10 12.14 2.75
C ASP A 110 -12.41 13.46 2.02
N GLU A 111 -11.51 13.97 1.19
CA GLU A 111 -11.77 15.14 0.32
C GLU A 111 -12.85 14.85 -0.74
N ILE A 112 -12.87 13.64 -1.32
CA ILE A 112 -13.95 13.21 -2.22
C ILE A 112 -15.29 13.20 -1.47
N ARG A 113 -15.32 12.68 -0.24
CA ARG A 113 -16.54 12.70 0.58
C ARG A 113 -17.04 14.10 0.84
N LYS A 114 -16.15 15.04 1.16
CA LYS A 114 -16.51 16.46 1.35
C LYS A 114 -17.08 17.07 0.07
N LYS A 115 -16.49 16.76 -1.09
CA LYS A 115 -16.94 17.25 -2.39
C LYS A 115 -18.34 16.75 -2.75
N TYR A 116 -18.65 15.49 -2.44
CA TYR A 116 -19.94 14.84 -2.74
C TYR A 116 -20.74 14.58 -1.45
N ASN A 117 -20.80 15.58 -0.57
CA ASN A 117 -21.41 15.47 0.76
C ASN A 117 -22.91 15.12 0.71
N ASP A 118 -23.62 15.64 -0.30
CA ASP A 118 -25.02 15.36 -0.60
C ASP A 118 -25.30 13.88 -0.87
N MET A 119 -24.30 13.15 -1.40
CA MET A 119 -24.39 11.72 -1.65
C MET A 119 -24.13 10.87 -0.42
N HIS A 120 -23.68 11.46 0.69
CA HIS A 120 -23.37 10.78 1.95
C HIS A 120 -22.47 9.54 1.76
N LEU A 121 -21.35 9.70 1.05
CA LEU A 121 -20.39 8.63 0.80
C LEU A 121 -19.88 8.00 2.12
N PRO A 122 -19.71 6.66 2.16
CA PRO A 122 -19.39 5.94 3.38
C PRO A 122 -18.01 6.30 3.93
N GLU A 123 -17.87 6.22 5.24
CA GLU A 123 -16.58 6.35 5.92
C GLU A 123 -15.71 5.11 5.75
N LEU A 124 -14.39 5.32 5.75
CA LEU A 124 -13.40 4.25 5.76
C LEU A 124 -13.23 3.69 7.18
N ASN A 125 -14.33 3.21 7.76
CA ASN A 125 -14.36 2.69 9.12
C ASN A 125 -13.65 1.34 9.22
N LEU A 126 -12.88 1.16 10.28
CA LEU A 126 -12.19 -0.10 10.57
C LEU A 126 -13.08 -1.02 11.44
N PRO A 127 -12.90 -2.35 11.34
CA PRO A 127 -13.55 -3.28 12.25
C PRO A 127 -13.17 -2.99 13.72
N PRO A 128 -14.05 -3.29 14.69
CA PRO A 128 -13.73 -3.16 16.11
C PRO A 128 -12.43 -3.89 16.46
N GLY A 129 -11.58 -3.23 17.26
CA GLY A 129 -10.29 -3.78 17.68
C GLY A 129 -9.13 -3.53 16.72
N LEU A 130 -9.38 -2.97 15.52
CA LEU A 130 -8.33 -2.56 14.58
C LEU A 130 -8.15 -1.04 14.60
N SER A 131 -6.93 -0.57 14.90
CA SER A 131 -6.57 0.85 14.81
C SER A 131 -6.10 1.24 13.40
N ASN A 132 -5.94 2.55 13.17
CA ASN A 132 -5.31 3.06 11.96
C ASN A 132 -3.86 2.55 11.80
N CYS A 133 -3.30 2.71 10.60
CA CYS A 133 -1.99 2.17 10.24
C CYS A 133 -0.86 2.60 11.18
N ASN A 134 -0.81 3.88 11.56
CA ASN A 134 0.26 4.40 12.41
C ASN A 134 0.17 3.86 13.84
N GLU A 135 -1.04 3.77 14.40
CA GLU A 135 -1.28 3.15 15.71
C GLU A 135 -0.95 1.66 15.71
N GLU A 136 -1.41 0.91 14.71
CA GLU A 136 -1.10 -0.52 14.59
C GLU A 136 0.40 -0.76 14.44
N CYS A 137 1.09 0.09 13.68
CA CYS A 137 2.54 0.02 13.64
C CYS A 137 3.17 0.27 15.02
N SER A 138 2.71 1.31 15.72
CA SER A 138 3.28 1.70 17.02
C SER A 138 3.12 0.58 18.06
N LYS A 139 1.93 -0.05 18.11
CA LYS A 139 1.65 -1.22 18.98
C LYS A 139 2.60 -2.40 18.72
N LYS A 140 3.04 -2.57 17.48
CA LYS A 140 3.87 -3.70 17.05
C LYS A 140 5.35 -3.42 17.20
N ALA A 141 5.75 -2.15 17.11
CA ALA A 141 7.08 -1.70 17.49
C ALA A 141 7.34 -1.85 19.00
N SER A 142 6.36 -1.52 19.85
CA SER A 142 6.48 -1.63 21.32
C SER A 142 6.44 -3.08 21.85
N ALA A 143 5.85 -4.01 21.08
CA ALA A 143 5.78 -5.43 21.45
C ALA A 143 7.06 -6.23 21.14
N ARG A 144 8.13 -5.62 20.61
CA ARG A 144 9.42 -6.29 20.46
C ARG A 144 10.03 -6.52 21.85
N PRO A 145 10.37 -7.76 22.24
CA PRO A 145 11.05 -8.01 23.51
C PRO A 145 12.40 -7.28 23.52
N ASN A 146 12.65 -6.53 24.60
CA ASN A 146 13.94 -5.95 24.93
C ASN A 146 15.02 -7.05 24.84
N GLY A 147 15.86 -7.06 23.81
CA GLY A 147 16.90 -8.09 23.72
C GLY A 147 17.76 -8.17 22.46
N LEU A 148 17.39 -7.55 21.34
CA LEU A 148 18.34 -7.35 20.24
C LEU A 148 18.39 -5.87 19.86
N PRO A 149 19.58 -5.24 19.83
CA PRO A 149 19.72 -3.98 19.14
C PRO A 149 19.50 -4.31 17.67
N ALA A 150 18.27 -4.13 17.18
CA ALA A 150 18.09 -3.90 15.77
C ALA A 150 18.84 -2.59 15.52
N SER A 151 20.04 -2.68 14.91
CA SER A 151 20.63 -1.52 14.27
C SER A 151 19.50 -0.89 13.46
N PRO A 152 19.09 0.34 13.80
CA PRO A 152 18.13 1.03 13.00
C PRO A 152 18.90 1.33 11.72
N LEU A 153 18.75 0.49 10.70
CA LEU A 153 18.73 1.01 9.34
C LEU A 153 17.40 1.78 9.23
N ILE A 154 17.24 2.81 10.05
CA ILE A 154 16.46 3.98 9.69
C ILE A 154 17.26 4.50 8.50
N PRO A 155 16.79 4.38 7.25
CA PRO A 155 17.36 5.22 6.22
C PRO A 155 17.14 6.62 6.74
N THR A 156 18.22 7.34 6.99
CA THR A 156 18.21 8.76 7.29
C THR A 156 17.30 9.39 6.26
N ASN A 157 16.09 9.76 6.70
CA ASN A 157 15.31 10.84 6.12
C ASN A 157 15.29 10.82 4.57
N ILE A 158 14.41 10.04 3.94
CA ILE A 158 14.08 10.24 2.52
C ILE A 158 13.10 11.43 2.42
N ASN A 159 13.50 12.61 2.92
CA ASN A 159 12.84 13.88 2.59
C ASN A 159 13.56 14.58 1.43
N ASN A 160 14.33 13.86 0.62
CA ASN A 160 14.75 14.39 -0.66
C ASN A 160 13.63 14.18 -1.67
N GLY A 161 13.07 15.29 -2.15
CA GLY A 161 12.21 15.37 -3.33
C GLY A 161 12.93 14.88 -4.59
N ASN A 162 13.30 13.61 -4.63
CA ASN A 162 13.66 12.92 -5.85
C ASN A 162 12.38 12.67 -6.62
N LYS A 163 12.07 13.61 -7.51
CA LYS A 163 11.23 13.41 -8.68
C LYS A 163 11.60 12.06 -9.27
N LEU A 164 10.72 11.07 -9.12
CA LEU A 164 10.86 9.80 -9.84
C LEU A 164 11.10 10.16 -11.31
N PRO A 165 12.17 9.70 -11.96
CA PRO A 165 12.30 9.88 -13.39
C PRO A 165 11.09 9.19 -14.00
N TYR A 166 10.21 9.98 -14.62
CA TYR A 166 9.07 9.46 -15.37
C TYR A 166 9.66 8.51 -16.41
N ILE A 167 9.42 7.21 -16.23
CA ILE A 167 9.67 6.23 -17.27
C ILE A 167 8.63 6.56 -18.33
N ALA A 168 9.04 7.29 -19.36
CA ALA A 168 8.22 7.52 -20.54
C ALA A 168 7.90 6.14 -21.12
N VAL A 169 6.64 5.74 -21.02
CA VAL A 169 6.11 4.57 -21.74
C VAL A 169 6.02 5.00 -23.21
N PRO A 170 6.75 4.37 -24.13
CA PRO A 170 6.58 4.65 -25.56
C PRO A 170 5.16 4.27 -25.99
N LEU A 171 4.49 5.18 -26.71
CA LEU A 171 3.27 4.90 -27.47
C LEU A 171 3.61 4.12 -28.75
#